data_AF-A0A645ATS1-F1
#
_entry.id   AF-A0A645ATS1-F1
#
_cell.length_a   1.000
_cell.length_b   1.000
_cell.length_c   1.000
_cell.angle_alpha   90.00
_cell.angle_beta   90.00
_cell.angle_gamma   90.00
#
_symmetry.space_group_name_H-M   'P 1'
#
loop_
_entity.id
_entity.type
_entity.pdbx_description
1 polymer ?
#
loop_
_entity_poly.entity_id
_entity_poly.type
_entity_poly.pdbx_seq_one_letter_code
_entity_poly.pdbx_strand_id
1 'polypeptide(L)'
;MTEENYEIIFNEVRNKIKQTDLFYVFNHELKEPEERSMAECLTDIYQDLKDVMIAYGRGLEAEMAGAILCLQQWYVGRWGAQAALLMPVLHRIFENNNTQIQTGTEFD
;
A
#
# COMPACT_ATOMS: atom_id res chain seq x y z
N MET A 1 -15.43 0.53 -3.45
CA MET A 1 -15.28 -0.78 -2.77
C MET A 1 -16.37 -0.92 -1.71
N THR A 2 -16.73 -2.12 -1.26
CA THR A 2 -17.53 -2.31 -0.02
C THR A 2 -16.60 -2.72 1.13
N GLU A 3 -17.04 -2.54 2.37
CA GLU A 3 -16.29 -2.92 3.59
C GLU A 3 -15.93 -4.42 3.59
N GLU A 4 -16.90 -5.27 3.25
CA GLU A 4 -16.67 -6.72 3.16
C GLU A 4 -15.59 -7.07 2.13
N ASN A 5 -15.61 -6.42 0.96
CA ASN A 5 -14.59 -6.63 -0.06
C ASN A 5 -13.23 -6.13 0.41
N TYR A 6 -13.20 -5.00 1.11
CA TYR A 6 -11.99 -4.43 1.69
C TYR A 6 -11.34 -5.44 2.67
N GLU A 7 -12.11 -5.97 3.61
CA GLU A 7 -11.64 -6.96 4.58
C GLU A 7 -11.12 -8.24 3.93
N ILE A 8 -11.79 -8.73 2.88
CA ILE A 8 -11.31 -9.89 2.12
C ILE A 8 -9.92 -9.60 1.52
N ILE A 9 -9.78 -8.46 0.84
CA ILE A 9 -8.51 -8.08 0.19
C ILE A 9 -7.42 -7.84 1.23
N PHE A 10 -7.73 -7.14 2.31
CA PHE A 10 -6.80 -6.90 3.41
C PHE A 10 -6.25 -8.22 3.95
N ASN A 11 -7.13 -9.18 4.25
CA ASN A 11 -6.72 -10.48 4.74
C ASN A 11 -5.89 -11.26 3.70
N GLU A 12 -6.23 -11.21 2.41
CA GLU A 12 -5.43 -11.81 1.34
C GLU A 12 -4.03 -11.20 1.25
N VAL A 13 -3.92 -9.87 1.29
CA VAL A 13 -2.65 -9.14 1.25
C VAL A 13 -1.83 -9.47 2.49
N ARG A 14 -2.42 -9.41 3.68
CA ARG A 14 -1.79 -9.75 4.96
C ARG A 14 -1.26 -11.19 4.97
N ASN A 15 -2.01 -12.14 4.41
CA ASN A 15 -1.59 -13.53 4.30
C ASN A 15 -0.38 -13.73 3.37
N LYS A 16 -0.19 -12.86 2.38
CA LYS A 16 1.00 -12.86 1.51
C LYS A 16 2.22 -12.26 2.19
N ILE A 17 2.01 -11.17 2.95
CA ILE A 17 3.09 -10.43 3.62
C ILE A 17 3.54 -11.13 4.92
N LYS A 18 2.62 -11.78 5.62
CA LYS A 18 2.87 -12.58 6.83
C LYS A 18 3.59 -11.76 7.92
N GLN A 19 4.78 -12.20 8.34
CA GLN A 19 5.48 -11.68 9.51
C GLN A 19 6.11 -10.30 9.27
N THR A 20 6.22 -9.85 8.03
CA THR A 20 6.79 -8.52 7.73
C THR A 20 5.75 -7.41 7.71
N ASP A 21 4.47 -7.72 8.03
CA ASP A 21 3.35 -6.80 7.89
C ASP A 21 3.48 -5.51 8.70
N LEU A 22 4.04 -5.59 9.91
CA LEU A 22 4.14 -4.44 10.79
C LEU A 22 5.45 -3.68 10.59
N PHE A 23 5.36 -2.36 10.57
CA PHE A 23 6.50 -1.45 10.52
C PHE A 23 6.23 -0.20 11.37
N TYR A 24 7.29 0.53 11.71
CA TYR A 24 7.19 1.73 12.53
C TYR A 24 7.58 2.97 11.73
N VAL A 25 6.79 4.03 11.89
CA VAL A 25 7.06 5.35 11.33
C VAL A 25 6.95 6.38 12.43
N PHE A 26 7.76 7.44 12.36
CA PHE A 26 7.74 8.45 13.40
C PHE A 26 6.58 9.42 13.17
N ASN A 27 5.67 9.50 14.14
CA ASN A 27 4.58 10.48 14.13
C ASN A 27 5.11 11.81 14.68
N HIS A 28 5.23 12.82 13.83
CA HIS A 28 5.77 14.12 14.20
C HIS A 28 4.85 14.93 15.13
N GLU A 29 3.55 14.69 15.11
CA GLU A 29 2.57 15.39 15.94
C GLU A 29 2.60 14.87 17.38
N LEU A 30 2.58 13.54 17.53
CA LEU A 30 2.64 12.85 18.81
C LEU A 30 4.08 12.74 19.36
N LYS A 31 5.08 12.96 18.51
CA LYS A 31 6.52 12.82 18.79
C LYS A 31 6.91 11.41 19.26
N GLU A 32 6.26 10.39 18.70
CA GLU A 32 6.49 8.99 19.04
C GLU A 32 6.46 8.08 17.80
N PRO A 33 7.08 6.89 17.86
CA PRO A 33 6.91 5.88 16.83
C PRO A 33 5.46 5.38 16.81
N GLU A 34 4.90 5.28 15.62
CA GLU A 34 3.58 4.75 15.34
C GLU A 34 3.74 3.44 14.56
N GLU A 35 3.06 2.39 15.03
CA GLU A 35 2.99 1.10 14.34
C GLU A 35 1.98 1.17 13.20
N ARG A 36 2.35 0.63 12.04
CA ARG A 36 1.51 0.60 10.83
C ARG A 36 1.56 -0.78 10.19
N SER A 37 0.47 -1.15 9.51
CA SER A 37 0.39 -2.39 8.72
C SER A 37 0.64 -2.10 7.24
N MET A 38 1.53 -2.88 6.61
CA MET A 38 1.77 -2.81 5.17
C MET A 38 0.56 -3.31 4.39
N ALA A 39 -0.12 -4.36 4.89
CA ALA A 39 -1.31 -4.87 4.26
C ALA A 39 -2.43 -3.82 4.23
N GLU A 40 -2.60 -3.07 5.31
CA GLU A 40 -3.55 -1.95 5.36
C GLU A 40 -3.19 -0.89 4.33
N CYS A 41 -1.94 -0.39 4.35
CA CYS A 41 -1.48 0.63 3.42
C CYS A 41 -1.62 0.20 1.95
N LEU A 42 -1.33 -1.05 1.61
CA LEU A 42 -1.50 -1.59 0.26
C LEU A 42 -2.97 -1.75 -0.13
N THR A 43 -3.83 -2.11 0.81
CA THR A 43 -5.27 -2.25 0.57
C THR A 43 -5.93 -0.89 0.36
N ASP A 44 -5.53 0.12 1.14
CA ASP A 44 -5.92 1.53 0.94
C ASP A 44 -5.55 2.03 -0.46
N ILE A 45 -4.30 1.80 -0.89
CA ILE A 45 -3.85 2.17 -2.24
C ILE A 45 -4.70 1.45 -3.28
N TYR A 46 -4.91 0.15 -3.12
CA TYR A 46 -5.72 -0.63 -4.05
C TYR A 46 -7.16 -0.12 -4.13
N GLN A 47 -7.75 0.27 -3.00
CA GLN A 47 -9.09 0.83 -2.95
C GLN A 47 -9.23 2.11 -3.78
N ASP A 48 -8.34 3.08 -3.54
CA ASP A 48 -8.38 4.36 -4.26
C ASP A 48 -8.21 4.16 -5.77
N LEU A 49 -7.25 3.33 -6.17
CA LEU A 49 -6.98 3.05 -7.59
C LEU A 49 -8.13 2.27 -8.24
N LYS A 50 -8.68 1.26 -7.57
CA LYS A 50 -9.79 0.45 -8.10
C LYS A 50 -11.04 1.29 -8.30
N ASP A 51 -11.39 2.12 -7.33
CA ASP A 51 -12.60 2.94 -7.42
C ASP A 51 -12.51 3.96 -8.55
N VAL A 52 -11.32 4.56 -8.76
CA VAL A 52 -11.04 5.41 -9.93
C VAL A 52 -11.14 4.62 -11.23
N MET A 53 -10.53 3.43 -11.31
CA MET A 53 -10.59 2.61 -12.52
C MET A 53 -12.02 2.17 -12.87
N ILE A 54 -12.85 1.84 -11.88
CA ILE A 54 -14.26 1.50 -12.09
C ILE A 54 -15.03 2.70 -12.64
N ALA A 55 -14.87 3.88 -12.04
CA ALA A 55 -15.54 5.10 -12.51
C ALA A 55 -15.10 5.48 -13.93
N TYR A 56 -13.79 5.41 -14.20
CA TYR A 56 -13.23 5.70 -15.50
C TYR A 56 -13.68 4.68 -16.57
N GLY A 57 -13.71 3.39 -16.23
CA GLY A 57 -14.07 2.30 -17.14
C GLY A 57 -15.52 2.30 -17.63
N ARG A 58 -16.42 3.06 -16.99
CA ARG A 58 -17.82 3.22 -17.44
C ARG A 58 -17.94 4.01 -18.74
N GLY A 59 -16.90 4.77 -19.12
CA GLY A 59 -16.84 5.47 -20.41
C GLY A 59 -17.72 6.72 -20.51
N LEU A 60 -18.32 7.18 -19.41
CA LEU A 60 -19.07 8.44 -19.37
C LEU A 60 -18.09 9.59 -19.12
N GLU A 61 -18.04 10.55 -20.04
CA GLU A 61 -17.04 11.64 -20.05
C GLU A 61 -16.96 12.39 -18.72
N ALA A 62 -18.11 12.74 -18.13
CA ALA A 62 -18.17 13.42 -16.85
C ALA A 62 -17.64 12.55 -15.68
N GLU A 63 -17.94 11.25 -15.66
CA GLU A 63 -17.44 10.33 -14.64
C GLU A 63 -15.94 10.09 -14.79
N MET A 64 -15.45 9.99 -16.03
CA MET A 64 -14.01 9.84 -16.33
C MET A 64 -13.22 11.08 -15.87
N ALA A 65 -13.71 12.28 -16.19
CA ALA A 65 -13.08 13.53 -15.74
C ALA A 65 -13.08 13.64 -14.22
N GLY A 66 -14.20 13.29 -13.57
CA GLY A 66 -14.30 13.23 -12.11
C GLY A 66 -13.34 12.23 -11.49
N ALA A 67 -13.21 11.03 -12.07
CA ALA A 67 -12.31 9.99 -11.60
C ALA A 67 -10.84 10.43 -11.65
N ILE A 68 -10.40 11.08 -12.74
CA ILE A 68 -9.04 11.62 -12.86
C ILE A 68 -8.81 12.72 -11.80
N LEU A 69 -9.77 13.63 -11.63
CA LEU A 69 -9.66 14.69 -10.63
C LEU A 69 -9.52 14.13 -9.21
N CYS A 70 -10.36 13.14 -8.84
CA CYS A 70 -10.28 12.47 -7.54
C CYS A 70 -8.91 11.78 -7.36
N LEU A 71 -8.42 11.06 -8.37
CA LEU A 71 -7.12 10.40 -8.32
C LEU A 71 -5.98 11.39 -7.99
N GLN A 72 -6.00 12.55 -8.65
CA GLN A 72 -5.01 13.62 -8.43
C GLN A 72 -5.12 14.23 -7.03
N GLN A 73 -6.34 14.51 -6.57
CA GLN A 73 -6.58 15.09 -5.24
C GLN A 73 -6.17 14.14 -4.12
N TRP A 74 -6.47 12.85 -4.27
CA TRP A 74 -6.17 11.83 -3.26
C TRP A 74 -4.69 11.45 -3.18
N TYR A 75 -3.88 11.81 -4.18
CA TYR A 75 -2.44 11.54 -4.15
C TYR A 75 -1.77 12.10 -2.90
N VAL A 76 -2.08 13.34 -2.52
CA VAL A 76 -1.36 14.05 -1.44
C VAL A 76 -1.65 13.46 -0.06
N GLY A 77 -2.89 13.05 0.20
CA GLY A 77 -3.34 12.65 1.54
C GLY A 77 -3.74 11.19 1.71
N ARG A 78 -3.83 10.42 0.62
CA ARG A 78 -4.29 9.02 0.64
C ARG A 78 -3.28 8.12 -0.07
N TRP A 79 -3.65 7.51 -1.21
CA TRP A 79 -2.82 6.52 -1.89
C TRP A 79 -1.36 6.94 -2.13
N GLY A 80 -1.11 8.21 -2.48
CA GLY A 80 0.26 8.67 -2.73
C GLY A 80 1.08 8.81 -1.46
N ALA A 81 0.48 9.28 -0.37
CA ALA A 81 1.12 9.31 0.96
C ALA A 81 1.44 7.88 1.45
N GLN A 82 0.49 6.95 1.34
CA GLN A 82 0.71 5.54 1.70
C GLN A 82 1.82 4.90 0.84
N ALA A 83 1.85 5.19 -0.47
CA ALA A 83 2.90 4.69 -1.37
C ALA A 83 4.28 5.23 -0.98
N ALA A 84 4.39 6.53 -0.68
CA ALA A 84 5.65 7.14 -0.24
C ALA A 84 6.12 6.56 1.10
N LEU A 85 5.20 6.27 2.02
CA LEU A 85 5.48 5.66 3.32
C LEU A 85 6.02 4.23 3.17
N LEU A 86 5.40 3.44 2.29
CA LEU A 86 5.73 2.03 2.09
C LEU A 86 7.03 1.80 1.33
N MET A 87 7.36 2.67 0.38
CA MET A 87 8.50 2.45 -0.53
C MET A 87 9.84 2.14 0.19
N PRO A 88 10.29 2.90 1.21
CA PRO A 88 11.52 2.57 1.93
C PRO A 88 11.42 1.24 2.72
N VAL A 89 10.24 0.90 3.23
CA VAL A 89 10.01 -0.36 3.97
C VAL A 89 10.13 -1.55 3.02
N LEU A 90 9.46 -1.48 1.86
CA LEU A 90 9.53 -2.50 0.82
C LEU A 90 10.95 -2.67 0.28
N HIS A 91 11.68 -1.56 0.09
CA HIS A 91 13.07 -1.59 -0.35
C HIS A 91 13.96 -2.34 0.66
N ARG A 92 13.84 -2.02 1.96
CA ARG A 92 14.59 -2.72 3.02
C ARG A 92 14.28 -4.21 3.08
N ILE A 93 13.02 -4.60 2.91
CA ILE A 93 12.62 -6.02 2.86
C ILE A 93 13.28 -6.70 1.65
N PHE A 94 13.27 -6.05 0.49
CA PHE A 94 13.93 -6.56 -0.72
C PHE A 94 15.44 -6.74 -0.52
N GLU A 95 16.13 -5.75 0.05
CA GLU A 95 17.55 -5.86 0.37
C GLU A 95 17.84 -7.02 1.32
N ASN A 96 17.10 -7.13 2.43
CA ASN A 96 17.28 -8.22 3.41
C ASN A 96 17.11 -9.60 2.77
N ASN A 97 16.09 -9.76 1.92
CA ASN A 97 15.85 -11.03 1.23
C ASN A 97 17.01 -11.38 0.27
N ASN A 98 17.56 -10.39 -0.43
CA ASN A 98 18.69 -10.62 -1.33
C ASN A 98 20.00 -10.93 -0.59
N THR A 99 20.25 -10.28 0.56
CA THR A 99 21.42 -10.58 1.39
C THR A 99 21.37 -12.01 1.95
N GLN A 100 20.19 -12.49 2.36
CA GLN A 100 20.03 -13.88 2.84
C GLN A 100 20.32 -14.91 1.74
N ILE A 101 19.92 -14.64 0.50
CA ILE A 101 20.22 -15.50 -0.66
C ILE A 101 21.73 -15.61 -0.90
N GLN A 102 22.48 -14.52 -0.76
CA GLN A 102 23.93 -14.50 -0.97
C GLN A 102 24.70 -15.26 0.13
N THR A 103 24.25 -15.19 1.39
CA THR A 103 24.88 -15.93 2.49
C THR A 103 24.57 -17.42 2.50
N GLY A 104 23.53 -17.86 1.78
CA GLY A 104 23.13 -19.27 1.70
C GLY A 104 23.82 -20.09 0.59
N THR A 105 24.64 -19.45 -0.24
CA THR A 105 25.40 -20.11 -1.33
C THR A 105 26.89 -20.32 -1.02
N GLU A 106 27.35 -19.91 0.16
CA GLU A 106 28.66 -20.27 0.68
C GLU A 106 28.46 -21.38 1.73
N PHE A 107 29.16 -22.50 1.55
CA PHE A 107 29.11 -23.76 2.29
C PHE A 107 28.07 -24.80 1.81
N ASP A 108 28.38 -25.41 0.66
CA ASP A 108 28.45 -26.88 0.48
C ASP A 108 29.66 -27.21 -0.42
#